data_AF-A0A940I9W4-F1
#
_entry.id   AF-A0A940I9W4-F1
#
_cell.length_a   1.000
_cell.length_b   1.000
_cell.length_c   1.000
_cell.angle_alpha   90.00
_cell.angle_beta   90.00
_cell.angle_gamma   90.00
#
_symmetry.space_group_name_H-M   'P 1'
#
loop_
_entity.id
_entity.type
_entity.pdbx_description
1 polymer ?
#
loop_
_entity_poly.entity_id
_entity_poly.type
_entity_poly.pdbx_seq_one_letter_code
_entity_poly.pdbx_strand_id
1 'polypeptide(L)'
;MSQTLIQPDDTLTLWGIIAVWASVSIYLEQRYRWASKISGAIIALIGAIILSNTGIITTESPVYDSIWGIIVPLAIPLLLFHVNIGKIWRESGKLLIIFLLCSIGTVAGTIISFFY
;
A
#
# COMPACT_ATOMS: atom_id res chain seq x y z
N MET A 1 -24.74 0.29 13.71
CA MET A 1 -25.29 -0.95 13.13
C MET A 1 -25.01 -0.92 11.64
N SER A 2 -23.93 -1.57 11.22
CA SER A 2 -23.58 -1.79 9.81
C SER A 2 -23.19 -3.27 9.71
N GLN A 3 -24.10 -4.10 9.19
CA GLN A 3 -23.89 -5.54 9.10
C GLN A 3 -22.97 -5.85 7.91
N THR A 4 -21.68 -6.07 8.19
CA THR A 4 -20.78 -6.76 7.28
C THR A 4 -21.02 -8.27 7.40
N LEU A 5 -20.99 -9.01 6.27
CA LEU A 5 -21.19 -10.47 6.24
C LEU A 5 -20.13 -11.25 7.04
N ILE A 6 -19.01 -10.61 7.38
CA ILE A 6 -17.97 -11.11 8.28
C ILE A 6 -17.99 -10.25 9.54
N GLN A 7 -18.18 -10.86 10.71
CA GLN A 7 -18.10 -10.16 11.99
C GLN A 7 -16.66 -9.65 12.23
N PRO A 8 -16.46 -8.47 12.82
CA PRO A 8 -15.13 -7.91 13.12
C PRO A 8 -14.21 -8.83 13.95
N ASP A 9 -14.79 -9.80 14.66
CA ASP A 9 -14.10 -10.79 15.49
C ASP A 9 -13.55 -11.99 14.70
N ASP A 10 -13.95 -12.18 13.45
CA ASP A 10 -13.45 -13.29 12.61
C ASP A 10 -12.11 -12.92 11.95
N THR A 11 -11.12 -12.72 12.82
CA THR A 11 -9.76 -12.32 12.45
C THR A 11 -9.13 -13.28 11.44
N LEU A 12 -9.39 -14.59 11.56
CA LEU A 12 -8.89 -15.62 10.63
C LEU A 12 -9.42 -15.41 9.21
N THR A 13 -10.69 -15.08 9.06
CA THR A 13 -11.29 -14.83 7.74
C THR A 13 -10.70 -13.58 7.09
N LEU A 14 -10.47 -12.50 7.86
CA LEU A 14 -9.83 -11.28 7.35
C LEU A 14 -8.37 -11.50 6.95
N TRP A 15 -7.60 -12.24 7.76
CA TRP A 15 -6.25 -12.67 7.39
C TRP A 15 -6.25 -13.49 6.08
N GLY A 16 -7.20 -14.41 5.94
CA GLY A 16 -7.39 -15.21 4.74
C GLY A 16 -7.67 -14.36 3.51
N ILE A 17 -8.58 -13.38 3.61
CA ILE A 17 -8.91 -12.48 2.50
C ILE A 17 -7.71 -11.62 2.11
N ILE A 18 -6.99 -11.05 3.08
CA ILE A 18 -5.81 -10.23 2.82
C ILE A 18 -4.71 -11.07 2.13
N ALA A 19 -4.46 -12.29 2.62
CA ALA A 19 -3.46 -13.18 2.04
C ALA A 19 -3.83 -13.62 0.62
N VAL A 20 -5.08 -14.03 0.39
CA VAL A 20 -5.58 -14.42 -0.93
C VAL A 20 -5.49 -13.23 -1.89
N TRP A 21 -5.94 -12.05 -1.46
CA TRP A 21 -5.93 -10.88 -2.32
C TRP A 21 -4.51 -10.39 -2.65
N ALA A 22 -3.60 -10.41 -1.67
CA ALA A 22 -2.19 -10.11 -1.91
C ALA A 22 -1.57 -11.09 -2.92
N SER A 23 -1.87 -12.39 -2.78
CA SER A 23 -1.40 -13.43 -3.71
C SER A 23 -1.94 -13.23 -5.13
N VAL A 24 -3.25 -12.97 -5.27
CA VAL A 24 -3.89 -12.68 -6.55
C VAL A 24 -3.26 -11.45 -7.20
N SER A 25 -2.97 -10.42 -6.42
CA SER A 25 -2.38 -9.18 -6.91
C SER A 25 -0.97 -9.37 -7.48
N ILE A 26 -0.11 -10.11 -6.75
CA ILE A 26 1.23 -10.46 -7.20
C ILE A 26 1.17 -11.37 -8.43
N TYR A 27 0.25 -12.33 -8.44
CA TYR A 27 0.03 -13.20 -9.59
C TYR A 27 -0.37 -12.40 -10.84
N LEU A 28 -1.26 -11.40 -10.67
CA LEU A 28 -1.72 -10.55 -11.77
C LEU A 28 -0.58 -9.67 -12.33
N GLU A 29 0.24 -9.09 -11.44
CA GLU A 29 1.45 -8.34 -11.80
C GLU A 29 2.41 -9.18 -12.66
N GLN A 30 2.61 -10.46 -12.30
CA GLN A 30 3.52 -11.36 -13.01
C GLN A 30 2.94 -11.93 -14.31
N ARG A 31 1.62 -12.14 -14.40
CA ARG A 31 0.96 -12.82 -15.52
C ARG A 31 0.60 -11.88 -16.68
N TYR A 32 0.20 -10.65 -16.40
CA TYR A 32 -0.35 -9.74 -17.40
C TYR A 32 0.60 -8.58 -17.72
N ARG A 33 0.95 -8.38 -19.01
CA ARG A 33 1.88 -7.32 -19.44
C ARG A 33 1.39 -5.89 -19.17
N TRP A 34 0.08 -5.68 -19.08
CA TRP A 34 -0.50 -4.39 -18.71
C TRP A 34 -0.43 -4.16 -17.20
N ALA A 35 -0.66 -5.22 -16.41
CA ALA A 35 -0.56 -5.21 -14.96
C ALA A 35 0.90 -5.11 -14.50
N SER A 36 1.87 -5.70 -15.21
CA SER A 36 3.31 -5.60 -14.93
C SER A 36 3.86 -4.16 -15.02
N LYS A 37 3.14 -3.22 -15.65
CA LYS A 37 3.49 -1.79 -15.63
C LYS A 37 3.06 -1.08 -14.34
N ILE A 38 2.23 -1.75 -13.54
CA ILE A 38 1.63 -1.27 -12.30
C ILE A 38 2.15 -2.18 -11.19
N SER A 39 2.62 -1.62 -10.07
CA SER A 39 3.05 -2.48 -8.96
C SER A 39 1.86 -3.29 -8.44
N GLY A 40 2.07 -4.56 -8.09
CA GLY A 40 1.06 -5.40 -7.44
C GLY A 40 0.52 -4.79 -6.15
N ALA A 41 1.25 -3.88 -5.49
CA ALA A 41 0.71 -3.11 -4.37
C ALA A 41 -0.48 -2.22 -4.77
N ILE A 42 -0.45 -1.61 -5.95
CA ILE A 42 -1.52 -0.72 -6.46
C ILE A 42 -2.75 -1.55 -6.83
N ILE A 43 -2.56 -2.71 -7.48
CA ILE A 43 -3.66 -3.64 -7.80
C ILE A 43 -4.32 -4.14 -6.52
N ALA A 44 -3.53 -4.46 -5.49
CA ALA A 44 -4.02 -4.86 -4.18
C ALA A 44 -4.86 -3.75 -3.54
N LEU A 45 -4.38 -2.50 -3.60
CA LEU A 45 -5.06 -1.33 -3.07
C LEU A 45 -6.41 -1.09 -3.76
N ILE A 46 -6.45 -1.10 -5.10
CA ILE A 46 -7.71 -0.92 -5.85
C ILE A 46 -8.73 -1.99 -5.45
N GLY A 47 -8.28 -3.24 -5.35
CA GLY A 47 -9.12 -4.33 -4.89
C GLY A 47 -9.61 -4.19 -3.46
N ALA A 48 -8.75 -3.74 -2.55
CA ALA A 48 -9.12 -3.46 -1.17
C ALA A 48 -10.20 -2.36 -1.09
N ILE A 49 -10.08 -1.30 -1.90
CA ILE A 49 -11.09 -0.25 -2.01
C ILE A 49 -12.42 -0.83 -2.50
N ILE A 50 -12.41 -1.68 -3.53
CA ILE A 50 -13.63 -2.31 -4.06
C ILE A 50 -14.27 -3.23 -3.00
N LEU A 51 -13.48 -4.10 -2.36
CA LEU A 51 -13.97 -5.02 -1.31
C LEU A 51 -14.50 -4.29 -0.07
N SER A 52 -13.89 -3.15 0.27
CA SER A 52 -14.36 -2.29 1.35
C SER A 52 -15.70 -1.63 0.99
N ASN A 53 -15.86 -1.14 -0.24
CA ASN A 53 -17.10 -0.52 -0.71
C ASN A 53 -18.25 -1.54 -0.88
N THR A 54 -17.97 -2.79 -1.23
CA THR A 54 -18.99 -3.85 -1.32
C THR A 54 -19.35 -4.45 0.04
N GLY A 55 -18.71 -4.01 1.13
CA GLY A 55 -18.98 -4.49 2.49
C GLY A 55 -18.47 -5.91 2.78
N ILE A 56 -17.58 -6.44 1.92
CA ILE A 56 -16.92 -7.74 2.11
C ILE A 56 -15.85 -7.64 3.20
N ILE A 57 -15.10 -6.53 3.20
CA ILE A 57 -14.06 -6.25 4.19
C ILE A 57 -14.57 -5.18 5.17
N THR A 58 -14.42 -5.44 6.48
CA THR A 58 -14.68 -4.42 7.53
C THR A 58 -13.62 -3.32 7.46
N THR A 59 -14.02 -2.06 7.67
CA THR A 59 -13.10 -0.92 7.71
C THR A 59 -12.30 -0.85 9.01
N GLU A 60 -12.76 -1.56 10.05
CA GLU A 60 -12.12 -1.60 11.37
C GLU A 60 -12.01 -3.06 11.83
N SER A 61 -10.80 -3.50 12.17
CA SER A 61 -10.53 -4.85 12.69
C SER A 61 -9.17 -4.91 13.40
N PRO A 62 -9.04 -5.72 14.48
CA PRO A 62 -7.76 -6.00 15.16
C PRO A 62 -6.66 -6.55 14.24
N VAL A 63 -7.03 -7.11 13.08
CA VAL A 63 -6.08 -7.60 12.07
C VAL A 63 -5.27 -6.45 11.47
N TYR A 64 -5.90 -5.29 11.21
CA TYR A 64 -5.19 -4.13 10.68
C TYR A 64 -4.20 -3.57 11.68
N ASP A 65 -4.57 -3.52 12.96
CA ASP A 65 -3.67 -3.09 14.03
C ASP A 65 -2.42 -3.97 14.11
N SER A 66 -2.58 -5.28 13.91
CA SER A 66 -1.46 -6.23 13.88
C SER A 66 -0.53 -6.00 12.68
N ILE A 67 -1.09 -5.67 11.51
CA ILE A 67 -0.32 -5.36 10.30
C ILE A 67 0.50 -4.08 10.51
N TRP A 68 -0.11 -3.02 11.03
CA TRP A 68 0.56 -1.75 11.30
C TRP A 68 1.58 -1.83 12.44
N GLY A 69 1.28 -2.61 13.49
CA GLY A 69 2.12 -2.71 14.68
C GLY A 69 3.36 -3.60 14.50
N ILE A 70 3.27 -4.67 13.70
CA ILE A 70 4.34 -5.68 13.61
C ILE A 70 4.83 -5.85 12.18
N ILE A 71 3.93 -6.04 11.21
CA ILE A 71 4.33 -6.43 9.85
C ILE A 71 4.99 -5.27 9.11
N VAL A 72 4.39 -4.08 9.15
CA VAL A 72 4.92 -2.89 8.46
C VAL A 72 6.30 -2.51 9.00
N PRO A 73 6.53 -2.41 10.33
CA PRO A 73 7.85 -2.15 10.88
C PRO A 73 8.89 -3.24 10.57
N LEU A 74 8.48 -4.50 10.47
CA LEU A 74 9.36 -5.63 10.14
C LEU A 74 9.72 -5.69 8.65
N ALA A 75 8.85 -5.19 7.77
CA ALA A 75 9.14 -5.08 6.34
C ALA A 75 10.31 -4.11 6.07
N ILE A 76 10.43 -3.02 6.83
CA ILE A 76 11.52 -2.03 6.67
C ILE A 76 12.92 -2.66 6.78
N PRO A 77 13.31 -3.36 7.86
CA PRO A 77 14.61 -4.00 7.97
C PRO A 77 14.77 -5.14 6.96
N LEU A 78 13.73 -5.91 6.67
CA LEU A 78 13.80 -6.99 5.67
C LEU A 78 14.15 -6.44 4.28
N LEU A 79 13.51 -5.34 3.87
CA LEU A 79 13.81 -4.66 2.62
C LEU A 79 15.21 -4.05 2.64
N LEU A 80 15.63 -3.42 3.75
CA LEU A 80 16.99 -2.88 3.90
C LEU A 80 18.07 -3.95 3.83
N PHE A 81 17.83 -5.15 4.38
CA PHE A 81 18.76 -6.28 4.27
C PHE A 81 18.88 -6.80 2.83
N HIS A 82 17.80 -6.75 2.06
CA HIS A 82 17.81 -7.19 0.67
C HIS A 82 18.47 -6.16 -0.26
N VAL A 83 18.39 -4.87 0.06
CA VAL A 83 18.87 -3.79 -0.83
C VAL A 83 20.35 -3.47 -0.59
N ASN A 84 21.08 -3.18 -1.67
CA ASN A 84 22.45 -2.71 -1.59
C ASN A 84 22.53 -1.28 -1.06
N ILE A 85 22.96 -1.12 0.20
CA ILE A 85 23.07 0.18 0.89
C ILE A 85 23.96 1.18 0.13
N GLY A 86 25.07 0.71 -0.45
CA GLY A 86 25.98 1.57 -1.22
C GLY A 86 25.32 2.11 -2.50
N LYS A 87 24.48 1.30 -3.15
CA LYS A 87 23.68 1.74 -4.30
C LYS A 87 22.60 2.74 -3.89
N ILE A 88 21.90 2.48 -2.78
CA ILE A 88 20.88 3.41 -2.22
C ILE A 88 21.50 4.77 -2.02
N TRP A 89 22.63 4.87 -1.31
CA TRP A 89 23.25 6.17 -1.03
C TRP A 89 23.53 6.99 -2.30
N ARG A 90 24.02 6.35 -3.36
CA ARG A 90 24.33 6.99 -4.63
C ARG A 90 23.08 7.39 -5.43
N GLU A 91 22.02 6.59 -5.39
CA GLU A 91 20.78 6.82 -6.15
C GLU A 91 19.80 7.74 -5.40
N SER A 92 19.74 7.64 -4.08
CA SER A 92 18.90 8.46 -3.20
C SER A 92 19.19 9.95 -3.33
N GLY A 93 20.44 10.36 -3.56
CA GLY A 93 20.76 11.78 -3.74
C GLY A 93 20.02 12.42 -4.91
N LYS A 94 19.96 11.73 -6.06
CA LYS A 94 19.20 12.21 -7.23
C LYS A 94 17.69 12.20 -6.98
N LEU A 95 17.18 11.15 -6.34
CA LEU A 95 15.77 11.03 -5.98
C LEU A 95 15.34 12.11 -4.98
N LEU A 96 16.20 12.46 -4.02
CA LEU A 96 15.95 13.51 -3.03
C LEU A 96 15.77 14.87 -3.70
N ILE A 97 16.61 15.23 -4.67
CA ILE A 97 16.50 16.50 -5.40
C ILE A 97 15.16 16.56 -6.14
N ILE A 98 14.77 15.49 -6.84
CA ILE A 98 13.47 15.40 -7.54
C ILE A 98 12.32 15.52 -6.53
N PHE A 99 12.41 14.85 -5.38
CA PHE A 99 11.43 14.93 -4.32
C PHE A 99 11.29 16.35 -3.76
N LEU A 100 12.39 17.06 -3.51
CA LEU A 100 12.37 18.46 -3.07
C LEU A 100 11.73 19.37 -4.12
N LEU A 101 12.05 19.16 -5.40
CA LEU A 101 11.43 19.91 -6.50
C LEU A 101 9.91 19.66 -6.56
N CYS A 102 9.48 18.40 -6.45
CA CYS A 102 8.07 18.03 -6.37
C CYS A 102 7.38 18.61 -5.13
N SER A 103 8.06 18.63 -3.99
CA SER A 103 7.55 19.21 -2.74
C SER A 103 7.32 20.72 -2.91
N ILE A 104 8.29 21.46 -3.45
CA ILE A 104 8.15 22.88 -3.79
C ILE A 104 7.00 23.09 -4.78
N GLY A 105 6.89 22.25 -5.82
CA GLY A 105 5.80 22.31 -6.78
C GLY A 105 4.43 22.08 -6.13
N THR A 106 4.33 21.14 -5.19
CA THR A 106 3.10 20.87 -4.43
C THR A 106 2.72 22.07 -3.55
N VAL A 107 3.68 22.63 -2.82
CA VAL A 107 3.46 23.82 -1.97
C VAL A 107 3.07 25.05 -2.80
N ALA A 108 3.77 25.30 -3.91
CA ALA A 108 3.44 26.40 -4.81
C ALA A 108 2.05 26.21 -5.43
N GLY A 109 1.73 24.99 -5.88
CA GLY A 109 0.43 24.66 -6.45
C GLY A 109 -0.72 24.81 -5.45
N THR A 110 -0.55 24.37 -4.19
CA THR A 110 -1.58 24.56 -3.16
C THR A 110 -1.76 26.03 -2.80
N ILE A 111 -0.68 26.82 -2.74
CA ILE A 111 -0.75 28.27 -2.50
C ILE A 111 -1.50 28.96 -3.64
N ILE A 112 -1.16 28.67 -4.90
CA ILE A 112 -1.83 29.25 -6.06
C ILE A 112 -3.31 28.89 -6.06
N SER A 113 -3.65 27.61 -5.84
CA SER A 113 -5.04 27.12 -5.74
C SER A 113 -5.83 27.73 -4.56
N PHE A 114 -5.15 28.10 -3.48
CA PHE A 114 -5.79 28.76 -2.35
C PHE A 114 -6.11 30.23 -2.64
N PHE A 115 -5.24 30.92 -3.39
CA PHE A 115 -5.41 32.36 -3.70
C PHE A 115 -6.19 32.64 -4.99
N TYR A 116 -6.38 31.64 -5.86
CA TYR A 116 -7.12 31.75 -7.11
C TYR A 116 -8.21 30.68 -7.20
#